data_AF-A0A497IA42-F1
#
_entry.id   AF-A0A497IA42-F1
#
_cell.length_a   1.000
_cell.length_b   1.000
_cell.length_c   1.000
_cell.angle_alpha   90.00
_cell.angle_beta   90.00
_cell.angle_gamma   90.00
#
_symmetry.space_group_name_H-M   'P 1'
#
loop_
_entity.id
_entity.type
_entity.pdbx_description
1 polymer ?
#
loop_
_entity_poly.entity_id
_entity_poly.type
_entity_poly.pdbx_seq_one_letter_code
_entity_poly.pdbx_strand_id
1 'polypeptide(L)'
;MLSMRKLIMIVALLVLTSSYAVQVYLPAVNMRSGNGTLIMADISVTQGNGSIFVDVNPLVEPSTQVSVREAAFVACSELNVDCSDYDIYVKFDKSQYAVAGPSAGAMITVAIMSQLHGDALRTDGVMTGTINLDGSVGPVGGIESKVYAAKQAGMRFFIIPEINTAPNITGIEIYTVGDIVSAYKYFTGVDLSTHCALNYSVFNTVMQKSADYLLSNLTYNETDEKIFNAFKEYNLSHYYSASSYAVSAMILDKQNKCMNYTWDEVVKYKSKVVEDYFKLKHDLDSVSGVDSLTDFEILAIAYDRLYEADEMIKEASKAINALNKSAACESLGYADVRLMTVYTWYSMVNRGNLSFDEDELYSS
;
A
#
# COMPACT_ATOMS: atom_id res chain seq x y z
N MET A 1 43.70 30.83 26.52
CA MET A 1 42.52 31.40 25.82
C MET A 1 42.45 30.78 24.43
N LEU A 2 41.48 29.87 24.19
CA LEU A 2 41.21 29.43 22.81
C LEU A 2 40.84 30.67 21.98
N SER A 3 41.46 30.85 20.82
CA SER A 3 41.15 32.01 19.98
C SER A 3 39.68 31.93 19.57
N MET A 4 39.01 33.08 19.52
CA MET A 4 37.58 33.21 19.18
C MET A 4 37.22 32.48 17.88
N ARG A 5 38.17 32.36 16.94
CA ARG A 5 38.05 31.56 15.71
C ARG A 5 37.96 30.05 15.94
N LYS A 6 38.69 29.49 16.91
CA LYS A 6 38.57 28.07 17.29
C LYS A 6 37.26 27.79 18.01
N LEU A 7 36.75 28.73 18.80
CA LEU A 7 35.44 28.58 19.45
C LEU A 7 34.30 28.64 18.42
N ILE A 8 34.36 29.54 17.44
CA ILE A 8 33.39 29.60 16.33
C ILE A 8 33.46 28.32 15.47
N MET A 9 34.65 27.78 15.20
CA MET A 9 34.77 26.50 14.49
C MET A 9 34.24 25.30 15.29
N ILE A 10 34.44 25.26 16.61
CA ILE A 10 33.93 24.18 17.47
C ILE A 10 32.41 24.28 17.62
N VAL A 11 31.85 25.49 17.74
CA VAL A 11 30.40 25.71 17.72
C VAL A 11 29.82 25.38 16.34
N ALA A 12 30.48 25.74 15.24
CA ALA A 12 30.06 25.36 13.90
C ALA A 12 30.17 23.84 13.64
N LEU A 13 31.16 23.14 14.24
CA LEU A 13 31.24 21.68 14.24
C LEU A 13 30.19 21.01 15.16
N LEU A 14 29.71 21.70 16.20
CA LEU A 14 28.61 21.23 17.07
C LEU A 14 27.23 21.45 16.44
N VAL A 15 27.13 22.29 15.40
CA VAL A 15 25.96 22.42 14.51
C VAL A 15 26.10 21.46 13.31
N LEU A 16 26.95 20.43 13.39
CA LEU A 16 26.73 19.22 12.61
C LEU A 16 25.32 18.74 12.97
N THR A 17 24.37 18.96 12.06
CA THR A 17 22.99 18.52 12.16
C THR A 17 23.00 17.01 12.31
N SER A 18 23.04 16.53 13.54
CA SER A 18 22.72 15.14 13.84
C SER A 18 21.27 14.98 13.40
N SER A 19 21.04 14.39 12.22
CA SER A 19 19.69 14.01 11.81
C SER A 19 19.27 12.91 12.79
N TYR A 20 18.57 13.29 13.85
CA TYR A 20 18.05 12.32 14.79
C TYR A 20 16.92 11.59 14.08
N ALA A 21 17.08 10.29 13.92
CA ALA A 21 16.01 9.45 13.40
C ALA A 21 14.77 9.62 14.29
N VAL A 22 13.62 9.80 13.65
CA VAL A 22 12.33 9.75 14.29
C VAL A 22 11.91 8.29 14.41
N GLN A 23 11.48 7.90 15.60
CA GLN A 23 10.96 6.57 15.88
C GLN A 23 9.45 6.57 15.78
N VAL A 24 8.92 5.65 14.98
CA VAL A 24 7.48 5.44 14.83
C VAL A 24 7.11 3.98 15.02
N TYR A 25 5.88 3.75 15.49
CA TYR A 25 5.31 2.42 15.56
C TYR A 25 4.42 2.15 14.35
N LEU A 26 4.51 0.96 13.79
CA LEU A 26 3.82 0.50 12.60
C LEU A 26 2.95 -0.71 12.98
N PRO A 27 1.62 -0.55 13.04
CA PRO A 27 0.72 -1.63 13.38
C PRO A 27 0.65 -2.67 12.27
N ALA A 28 0.82 -3.94 12.64
CA ALA A 28 0.82 -5.07 11.72
C ALA A 28 0.06 -6.26 12.32
N VAL A 29 -0.22 -7.26 11.50
CA VAL A 29 -0.88 -8.51 11.93
C VAL A 29 0.04 -9.67 11.64
N ASN A 30 0.31 -10.49 12.66
CA ASN A 30 1.07 -11.72 12.47
C ASN A 30 0.21 -12.71 11.67
N MET A 31 0.64 -13.06 10.45
CA MET A 31 -0.12 -13.93 9.56
C MET A 31 -0.36 -15.34 10.12
N ARG A 32 0.45 -15.82 11.07
CA ARG A 32 0.28 -17.16 11.67
C ARG A 32 -0.70 -17.18 12.82
N SER A 33 -0.74 -16.13 13.64
CA SER A 33 -1.58 -16.09 14.85
C SER A 33 -2.82 -15.21 14.71
N GLY A 34 -2.87 -14.32 13.70
CA GLY A 34 -3.93 -13.31 13.57
C GLY A 34 -3.83 -12.16 14.59
N ASN A 35 -2.87 -12.22 15.51
CA ASN A 35 -2.68 -11.23 16.55
C ASN A 35 -1.99 -9.98 15.98
N GLY A 36 -2.42 -8.81 16.44
CA GLY A 36 -1.75 -7.56 16.12
C GLY A 36 -0.41 -7.43 16.84
N THR A 37 0.52 -6.71 16.21
CA THR A 37 1.80 -6.31 16.77
C THR A 37 2.14 -4.88 16.35
N LEU A 38 3.08 -4.23 17.05
CA LEU A 38 3.64 -2.94 16.66
C LEU A 38 5.11 -3.12 16.31
N ILE A 39 5.48 -2.83 15.07
CA ILE A 39 6.88 -2.80 14.62
C ILE A 39 7.42 -1.39 14.80
N MET A 40 8.62 -1.26 15.36
CA MET A 40 9.29 0.03 15.41
C MET A 40 10.07 0.26 14.12
N ALA A 41 10.03 1.48 13.61
CA ALA A 41 10.91 1.94 12.54
C ALA A 41 11.65 3.21 12.97
N ASP A 42 12.96 3.23 12.72
CA ASP A 42 13.81 4.42 12.75
C ASP A 42 13.79 5.04 11.34
N ILE A 43 13.38 6.30 11.22
CA ILE A 43 13.33 7.03 9.95
C ILE A 43 14.17 8.30 10.06
N SER A 44 15.14 8.47 9.18
CA SER A 44 15.94 9.70 9.11
C SER A 44 16.06 10.22 7.69
N VAL A 45 16.04 11.54 7.55
CA VAL A 45 16.21 12.22 6.27
C VAL A 45 17.42 13.15 6.35
N THR A 46 18.27 13.09 5.34
CA THR A 46 19.48 13.92 5.23
C THR A 46 19.58 14.53 3.85
N GLN A 47 20.26 15.67 3.71
CA GLN A 47 20.57 16.19 2.38
C GLN A 47 21.46 15.20 1.61
N GLY A 48 21.12 14.95 0.34
CA GLY A 48 21.64 13.81 -0.42
C GLY A 48 21.36 13.93 -1.93
N ASN A 49 21.25 12.78 -2.60
CA ASN A 49 21.06 12.72 -4.06
C ASN A 49 19.80 11.91 -4.44
N GLY A 50 18.77 11.89 -3.58
CA GLY A 50 17.50 11.21 -3.85
C GLY A 50 17.52 9.72 -3.57
N SER A 51 18.50 9.21 -2.81
CA SER A 51 18.61 7.78 -2.53
C SER A 51 17.72 7.35 -1.37
N ILE A 52 16.97 6.26 -1.58
CA ILE A 52 16.11 5.68 -0.55
C ILE A 52 16.71 4.34 -0.12
N PHE A 53 17.12 4.28 1.15
CA PHE A 53 17.72 3.12 1.77
C PHE A 53 16.74 2.47 2.73
N VAL A 54 16.44 1.20 2.49
CA VAL A 54 15.63 0.37 3.39
C VAL A 54 16.52 -0.72 3.97
N ASP A 55 16.67 -0.76 5.30
CA ASP A 55 17.39 -1.85 5.96
C ASP A 55 16.60 -3.15 5.82
N VAL A 56 17.14 -4.09 5.03
CA VAL A 56 16.55 -5.41 4.76
C VAL A 56 17.02 -6.49 5.73
N ASN A 57 17.54 -6.11 6.90
CA ASN A 57 17.95 -7.03 7.96
C ASN A 57 17.17 -6.76 9.26
N PRO A 58 16.09 -7.51 9.55
CA PRO A 58 15.66 -8.78 8.92
C PRO A 58 14.98 -8.57 7.56
N LEU A 59 14.76 -9.67 6.82
CA LEU A 59 14.13 -9.63 5.50
C LEU A 59 12.82 -8.82 5.53
N VAL A 60 12.79 -7.74 4.75
CA VAL A 60 11.62 -6.86 4.54
C VAL A 60 10.94 -7.26 3.24
N GLU A 61 9.63 -7.44 3.25
CA GLU A 61 8.85 -7.80 2.06
C GLU A 61 9.01 -6.72 0.97
N PRO A 62 9.08 -7.11 -0.32
CA PRO A 62 9.17 -6.16 -1.43
C PRO A 62 8.09 -5.07 -1.41
N SER A 63 6.86 -5.43 -1.04
CA SER A 63 5.72 -4.50 -0.93
C SER A 63 5.97 -3.35 0.06
N THR A 64 6.68 -3.61 1.16
CA THR A 64 7.09 -2.56 2.11
C THR A 64 8.17 -1.65 1.54
N GLN A 65 9.10 -2.21 0.78
CA GLN A 65 10.13 -1.40 0.13
C GLN A 65 9.52 -0.45 -0.91
N VAL A 66 8.46 -0.87 -1.61
CA VAL A 66 7.66 0.01 -2.49
C VAL A 66 6.94 1.07 -1.67
N SER A 67 6.30 0.69 -0.57
CA SER A 67 5.56 1.62 0.30
C SER A 67 6.44 2.72 0.89
N VAL A 68 7.71 2.41 1.21
CA VAL A 68 8.68 3.42 1.66
C VAL A 68 8.98 4.44 0.57
N ARG A 69 9.07 4.01 -0.69
CA ARG A 69 9.33 4.90 -1.84
C ARG A 69 8.13 5.79 -2.13
N GLU A 70 6.92 5.23 -2.10
CA GLU A 70 5.67 5.98 -2.22
C GLU A 70 5.57 7.04 -1.11
N ALA A 71 5.84 6.63 0.13
CA ALA A 71 5.84 7.53 1.28
C ALA A 71 6.86 8.67 1.15
N ALA A 72 8.08 8.37 0.71
CA ALA A 72 9.10 9.37 0.43
C ALA A 72 8.64 10.39 -0.62
N PHE A 73 8.13 9.88 -1.74
CA PHE A 73 7.65 10.70 -2.83
C PHE A 73 6.51 11.62 -2.40
N VAL A 74 5.49 11.06 -1.72
CA VAL A 74 4.34 11.84 -1.21
C VAL A 74 4.79 12.86 -0.16
N ALA A 75 5.70 12.52 0.74
CA ALA A 75 6.18 13.46 1.75
C ALA A 75 6.90 14.66 1.11
N CYS A 76 7.79 14.42 0.14
CA CYS A 76 8.48 15.47 -0.60
C CYS A 76 7.47 16.35 -1.37
N SER A 77 6.51 15.70 -1.99
CA SER A 77 5.43 16.29 -2.76
C SER A 77 4.55 17.23 -1.93
N GLU A 78 4.01 16.78 -0.80
CA GLU A 78 3.13 17.57 0.08
C GLU A 78 3.84 18.79 0.67
N LEU A 79 5.14 18.66 0.93
CA LEU A 79 5.97 19.76 1.42
C LEU A 79 6.55 20.63 0.30
N ASN A 80 6.26 20.31 -0.97
CA ASN A 80 6.78 21.00 -2.14
C ASN A 80 8.32 21.16 -2.11
N VAL A 81 9.02 20.08 -1.77
CA VAL A 81 10.48 19.97 -1.80
C VAL A 81 10.93 19.00 -2.89
N ASP A 82 12.09 19.24 -3.48
CA ASP A 82 12.65 18.31 -4.46
C ASP A 82 13.20 17.08 -3.74
N CYS A 83 12.58 15.92 -3.98
CA CYS A 83 12.99 14.69 -3.34
C CYS A 83 14.41 14.25 -3.73
N SER A 84 14.93 14.72 -4.86
CA SER A 84 16.31 14.43 -5.28
C SER A 84 17.38 15.13 -4.44
N ASP A 85 16.99 16.12 -3.62
CA ASP A 85 17.90 16.80 -2.69
C ASP A 85 18.10 16.03 -1.38
N TYR A 86 17.40 14.91 -1.16
CA TYR A 86 17.38 14.21 0.11
C TYR A 86 17.62 12.71 -0.03
N ASP A 87 18.44 12.16 0.88
CA ASP A 87 18.53 10.72 1.11
C ASP A 87 17.66 10.34 2.31
N ILE A 88 16.90 9.25 2.17
CA ILE A 88 15.96 8.76 3.16
C ILE A 88 16.40 7.38 3.63
N TYR A 89 16.50 7.19 4.94
CA TYR A 89 16.90 5.95 5.56
C TYR A 89 15.76 5.44 6.43
N VAL A 90 15.30 4.21 6.15
CA VAL A 90 14.27 3.53 6.93
C VAL A 90 14.84 2.22 7.44
N LYS A 91 14.80 2.04 8.76
CA LYS A 91 15.29 0.85 9.43
C LYS A 91 14.21 0.29 10.34
N PHE A 92 13.91 -0.99 10.17
CA PHE A 92 12.94 -1.69 11.00
C PHE A 92 13.63 -2.45 12.13
N ASP A 93 12.97 -2.52 13.29
CA ASP A 93 13.52 -3.22 14.43
C ASP A 93 13.58 -4.74 14.23
N LYS A 94 14.72 -5.33 14.63
CA LYS A 94 15.09 -6.71 14.29
C LYS A 94 14.27 -7.80 14.97
N SER A 95 13.42 -7.44 15.92
CA SER A 95 12.71 -8.39 16.78
C SER A 95 11.44 -8.98 16.15
N GLN A 96 11.00 -8.49 14.98
CA GLN A 96 9.72 -8.86 14.38
C GLN A 96 9.92 -9.30 12.93
N TYR A 97 10.20 -10.59 12.75
CA TYR A 97 10.42 -11.22 11.46
C TYR A 97 9.17 -11.10 10.56
N ALA A 98 9.33 -10.50 9.39
CA ALA A 98 8.42 -10.55 8.23
C ALA A 98 6.97 -10.13 8.53
N VAL A 99 6.75 -8.89 8.96
CA VAL A 99 5.38 -8.36 9.13
C VAL A 99 5.26 -6.94 8.58
N ALA A 100 5.63 -6.70 7.34
CA ALA A 100 5.38 -5.38 6.76
C ALA A 100 4.83 -5.56 5.34
N GLY A 101 3.54 -5.27 5.20
CA GLY A 101 2.87 -5.02 3.93
C GLY A 101 2.54 -3.53 3.81
N PRO A 102 1.80 -3.10 2.77
CA PRO A 102 1.68 -1.68 2.41
C PRO A 102 0.95 -0.79 3.44
N SER A 103 0.33 -1.39 4.46
CA SER A 103 -0.44 -0.68 5.49
C SER A 103 0.34 0.26 6.41
N ALA A 104 1.66 0.33 6.26
CA ALA A 104 2.53 1.24 6.99
C ALA A 104 2.81 2.56 6.25
N GLY A 105 2.45 2.66 4.96
CA GLY A 105 2.83 3.77 4.08
C GLY A 105 2.47 5.14 4.64
N ALA A 106 1.26 5.30 5.18
CA ALA A 106 0.81 6.58 5.72
C ALA A 106 1.64 7.02 6.96
N MET A 107 1.92 6.13 7.91
CA MET A 107 2.74 6.48 9.09
C MET A 107 4.18 6.81 8.71
N ILE A 108 4.75 6.08 7.75
CA ILE A 108 6.09 6.35 7.22
C ILE A 108 6.12 7.72 6.53
N THR A 109 5.07 8.07 5.79
CA THR A 109 4.95 9.39 5.13
C THR A 109 4.94 10.53 6.15
N VAL A 110 4.13 10.42 7.21
CA VAL A 110 4.10 11.41 8.30
C VAL A 110 5.49 11.57 8.95
N ALA A 111 6.21 10.48 9.15
CA ALA A 111 7.56 10.51 9.72
C ALA A 111 8.58 11.21 8.82
N ILE A 112 8.55 10.93 7.51
CA ILE A 112 9.42 11.60 6.53
C ILE A 112 9.05 13.10 6.45
N MET A 113 7.76 13.45 6.42
CA MET A 113 7.32 14.85 6.45
C MET A 113 7.83 15.57 7.70
N SER A 114 7.76 14.93 8.87
CA SER A 114 8.27 15.49 10.13
C SER A 114 9.78 15.72 10.08
N GLN A 115 10.55 14.79 9.51
CA GLN A 115 11.99 14.95 9.32
C GLN A 115 12.35 16.08 8.34
N LEU A 116 11.60 16.20 7.24
CA LEU A 116 11.80 17.24 6.23
C LEU A 116 11.41 18.64 6.73
N HIS A 117 10.26 18.74 7.40
CA HIS A 117 9.73 20.03 7.88
C HIS A 117 10.35 20.45 9.22
N GLY A 118 10.82 19.50 10.03
CA GLY A 118 11.44 19.74 11.34
C GLY A 118 10.46 19.78 12.51
N ASP A 119 9.24 19.27 12.35
CA ASP A 119 8.24 19.24 13.42
C ASP A 119 8.36 17.98 14.27
N ALA A 120 8.15 18.11 15.57
CA ALA A 120 8.13 16.96 16.47
C ALA A 120 6.84 16.14 16.29
N LEU A 121 6.98 14.82 16.12
CA LEU A 121 5.86 13.90 16.22
C LEU A 121 5.55 13.59 17.68
N ARG A 122 4.28 13.66 18.04
CA ARG A 122 3.80 13.05 19.29
C ARG A 122 3.92 11.52 19.21
N THR A 123 4.31 10.90 20.32
CA THR A 123 4.63 9.46 20.38
C THR A 123 3.56 8.63 21.09
N ASP A 124 2.44 9.25 21.46
CA ASP A 124 1.35 8.67 22.25
C ASP A 124 0.17 8.22 21.40
N GLY A 125 0.36 8.13 20.08
CA GLY A 125 -0.60 7.53 19.16
C GLY A 125 0.09 6.90 17.96
N VAL A 126 -0.71 6.22 17.16
CA VAL A 126 -0.24 5.43 16.03
C VAL A 126 -1.29 5.44 14.92
N MET A 127 -0.90 5.17 13.67
CA MET A 127 -1.84 5.04 12.56
C MET A 127 -1.57 3.82 11.70
N THR A 128 -2.55 3.46 10.89
CA THR A 128 -2.41 2.50 9.79
C THR A 128 -3.06 3.06 8.54
N GLY A 129 -2.61 2.64 7.36
CA GLY A 129 -3.13 3.09 6.08
C GLY A 129 -2.11 2.86 4.99
N THR A 130 -2.57 2.49 3.80
CA THR A 130 -1.75 2.63 2.59
C THR A 130 -1.65 4.12 2.25
N ILE A 131 -0.58 4.52 1.55
CA ILE A 131 -0.46 5.90 1.06
C ILE A 131 -0.56 5.88 -0.45
N ASN A 132 -1.46 6.69 -0.99
CA ASN A 132 -1.61 6.86 -2.42
C ASN A 132 -0.78 8.06 -2.88
N LEU A 133 -0.35 8.08 -4.15
CA LEU A 133 0.50 9.18 -4.61
C LEU A 133 -0.21 10.55 -4.57
N ASP A 134 -1.54 10.58 -4.59
CA ASP A 134 -2.32 11.81 -4.43
C ASP A 134 -2.45 12.30 -2.97
N GLY A 135 -1.76 11.66 -2.03
CA GLY A 135 -1.79 12.00 -0.61
C GLY A 135 -2.96 11.39 0.16
N SER A 136 -3.88 10.67 -0.52
CA SER A 136 -5.00 10.01 0.15
C SER A 136 -4.56 8.76 0.93
N VAL A 137 -5.21 8.51 2.07
CA VAL A 137 -4.93 7.38 2.97
C VAL A 137 -5.88 6.23 2.64
N GLY A 138 -5.34 5.15 2.10
CA GLY A 138 -6.12 4.01 1.60
C GLY A 138 -6.40 2.91 2.63
N PRO A 139 -7.37 2.01 2.36
CA PRO A 139 -7.88 1.02 3.30
C PRO A 139 -6.84 -0.04 3.65
N VAL A 140 -7.01 -0.67 4.82
CA VAL A 140 -6.19 -1.82 5.25
C VAL A 140 -7.03 -2.88 5.97
N GLY A 141 -6.50 -4.11 6.02
CA GLY A 141 -7.07 -5.21 6.80
C GLY A 141 -6.59 -5.25 8.25
N GLY A 142 -7.29 -6.06 9.07
CA GLY A 142 -6.87 -6.41 10.43
C GLY A 142 -6.95 -5.25 11.44
N ILE A 143 -7.85 -4.29 11.22
CA ILE A 143 -7.99 -3.08 12.04
C ILE A 143 -8.18 -3.43 13.53
N GLU A 144 -9.09 -4.35 13.86
CA GLU A 144 -9.34 -4.74 15.25
C GLU A 144 -8.05 -5.23 15.94
N SER A 145 -7.36 -6.21 15.35
CA SER A 145 -6.11 -6.74 15.88
C SER A 145 -5.05 -5.65 16.07
N LYS A 146 -4.92 -4.73 15.11
CA LYS A 146 -3.97 -3.59 15.16
C LYS A 146 -4.30 -2.60 16.26
N VAL A 147 -5.58 -2.23 16.40
CA VAL A 147 -6.05 -1.32 17.46
C VAL A 147 -5.86 -1.96 18.84
N TYR A 148 -6.11 -3.27 18.97
CA TYR A 148 -5.81 -4.00 20.20
C TYR A 148 -4.32 -3.97 20.56
N ALA A 149 -3.42 -4.18 19.59
CA ALA A 149 -1.98 -4.12 19.83
C ALA A 149 -1.54 -2.72 20.30
N ALA A 150 -2.07 -1.67 19.67
CA ALA A 150 -1.81 -0.29 20.08
C ALA A 150 -2.31 0.02 21.50
N LYS A 151 -3.52 -0.43 21.83
CA LYS A 151 -4.07 -0.32 23.18
C LYS A 151 -3.18 -1.03 24.22
N GLN A 152 -2.72 -2.25 23.91
CA GLN A 152 -1.81 -2.99 24.80
C GLN A 152 -0.45 -2.30 24.97
N ALA A 153 0.01 -1.59 23.95
CA ALA A 153 1.21 -0.75 24.01
C ALA A 153 1.00 0.59 24.73
N GLY A 154 -0.21 0.89 25.22
CA GLY A 154 -0.53 2.11 25.95
C GLY A 154 -0.73 3.35 25.08
N MET A 155 -0.99 3.19 23.78
CA MET A 155 -1.30 4.31 22.89
C MET A 155 -2.62 4.96 23.31
N ARG A 156 -2.66 6.30 23.34
CA ARG A 156 -3.87 7.06 23.67
C ARG A 156 -4.84 7.08 22.51
N PHE A 157 -4.34 7.20 21.29
CA PHE A 157 -5.17 7.25 20.09
C PHE A 157 -4.62 6.41 18.94
N PHE A 158 -5.52 6.04 18.04
CA PHE A 158 -5.25 5.28 16.82
C PHE A 158 -5.94 5.95 15.63
N ILE A 159 -5.20 6.23 14.56
CA ILE A 159 -5.77 6.77 13.31
C ILE A 159 -5.95 5.65 12.29
N ILE A 160 -7.13 5.57 11.68
CA ILE A 160 -7.45 4.65 10.58
C ILE A 160 -7.85 5.42 9.31
N PRO A 161 -7.79 4.78 8.13
CA PRO A 161 -8.37 5.35 6.91
C PRO A 161 -9.87 5.60 7.08
N GLU A 162 -10.40 6.71 6.56
CA GLU A 162 -11.83 7.07 6.67
C GLU A 162 -12.77 6.02 6.04
N ILE A 163 -12.29 5.36 4.98
CA ILE A 163 -12.98 4.24 4.33
C ILE A 163 -13.10 2.99 5.21
N ASN A 164 -12.22 2.81 6.21
CA ASN A 164 -12.29 1.65 7.10
C ASN A 164 -13.35 1.83 8.19
N THR A 165 -14.09 0.77 8.50
CA THR A 165 -15.01 0.75 9.64
C THR A 165 -14.22 0.77 10.96
N ALA A 166 -14.48 1.78 11.79
CA ALA A 166 -13.88 1.88 13.12
C ALA A 166 -14.39 0.77 14.06
N PRO A 167 -13.50 0.03 14.73
CA PRO A 167 -13.90 -1.00 15.68
C PRO A 167 -14.37 -0.37 17.00
N ASN A 168 -15.30 -1.01 17.68
CA ASN A 168 -15.78 -0.54 18.98
C ASN A 168 -14.90 -1.08 20.13
N ILE A 169 -13.71 -0.50 20.30
CA ILE A 169 -12.74 -0.90 21.34
C ILE A 169 -12.62 0.22 22.38
N THR A 170 -12.99 -0.05 23.62
CA THR A 170 -12.88 0.91 24.72
C THR A 170 -11.42 1.09 25.18
N GLY A 171 -11.07 2.28 25.67
CA GLY A 171 -9.75 2.55 26.26
C GLY A 171 -8.65 2.93 25.27
N ILE A 172 -9.01 3.24 24.02
CA ILE A 172 -8.17 3.91 23.03
C ILE A 172 -9.09 4.79 22.17
N GLU A 173 -8.67 6.02 21.89
CA GLU A 173 -9.43 6.93 21.01
C GLU A 173 -9.16 6.56 19.55
N ILE A 174 -10.20 6.48 18.71
CA ILE A 174 -10.05 6.13 17.30
C ILE A 174 -10.47 7.33 16.47
N TYR A 175 -9.58 7.77 15.59
CA TYR A 175 -9.83 8.84 14.62
C TYR A 175 -9.73 8.30 13.20
N THR A 176 -10.40 8.98 12.28
CA THR A 176 -10.38 8.67 10.85
C THR A 176 -9.76 9.82 10.07
N VAL A 177 -9.00 9.51 9.02
CA VAL A 177 -8.44 10.49 8.09
C VAL A 177 -8.62 10.04 6.65
N GLY A 178 -8.93 10.98 5.76
CA GLY A 178 -8.98 10.74 4.32
C GLY A 178 -7.64 11.00 3.62
N ASP A 179 -6.80 11.86 4.19
CA ASP A 179 -5.56 12.35 3.57
C ASP A 179 -4.40 12.47 4.58
N ILE A 180 -3.19 12.55 4.04
CA ILE A 180 -1.96 12.56 4.82
C ILE A 180 -1.71 13.87 5.56
N VAL A 181 -2.19 15.00 5.05
CA VAL A 181 -2.05 16.31 5.69
C VAL A 181 -2.88 16.37 6.97
N SER A 182 -4.09 15.83 6.93
CA SER A 182 -4.94 15.63 8.10
C SER A 182 -4.25 14.75 9.14
N ALA A 183 -3.66 13.62 8.72
CA ALA A 183 -2.89 12.76 9.61
C ALA A 183 -1.69 13.49 10.23
N TYR A 184 -0.93 14.23 9.41
CA TYR A 184 0.21 15.02 9.85
C TYR A 184 -0.18 16.00 10.96
N LYS A 185 -1.28 16.75 10.76
CA LYS A 185 -1.83 17.68 11.75
C LYS A 185 -2.19 17.01 13.07
N TYR A 186 -2.73 15.79 13.06
CA TYR A 186 -2.99 15.06 14.30
C TYR A 186 -1.71 14.75 15.09
N PHE A 187 -0.62 14.41 14.39
CA PHE A 187 0.65 14.04 15.01
C PHE A 187 1.51 15.23 15.44
N THR A 188 1.47 16.35 14.71
CA THR A 188 2.35 17.52 14.95
C THR A 188 1.62 18.73 15.51
N GLY A 189 0.31 18.82 15.30
CA GLY A 189 -0.48 20.03 15.54
C GLY A 189 -0.27 21.13 14.49
N VAL A 190 0.54 20.88 13.46
CA VAL A 190 0.85 21.84 12.40
C VAL A 190 -0.17 21.73 11.28
N ASP A 191 -0.68 22.89 10.85
CA ASP A 191 -1.59 22.99 9.72
C ASP A 191 -0.80 23.37 8.46
N LEU A 192 -0.60 22.39 7.57
CA LEU A 192 0.07 22.63 6.30
C LEU A 192 -0.95 23.26 5.35
N SER A 193 -0.85 24.57 5.14
CA SER A 193 -1.78 25.36 4.32
C SER A 193 -1.68 25.09 2.80
N THR A 194 -0.94 24.06 2.39
CA THR A 194 -0.64 23.75 0.99
C THR A 194 -0.82 22.26 0.77
N HIS A 195 -1.83 21.89 -0.02
CA HIS A 195 -1.77 20.66 -0.81
C HIS A 195 -1.02 21.03 -2.07
N CYS A 196 0.14 20.43 -2.31
CA CYS A 196 0.80 20.59 -3.59
C CYS A 196 -0.09 19.94 -4.66
N ALA A 197 -0.64 20.72 -5.59
CA ALA A 197 -1.31 20.16 -6.76
C ALA A 197 -0.22 19.60 -7.67
N LEU A 198 0.15 18.34 -7.48
CA LEU A 198 1.23 17.74 -8.23
C LEU A 198 0.85 17.59 -9.69
N ASN A 199 1.80 17.95 -10.55
CA ASN A 199 1.72 17.57 -11.94
C ASN A 199 2.13 16.10 -12.09
N TYR A 200 1.19 15.23 -11.72
CA TYR A 200 1.27 13.80 -11.95
C TYR A 200 0.91 13.42 -13.38
N SER A 201 1.06 14.27 -14.39
CA SER A 201 0.49 13.98 -15.73
C SER A 201 0.82 12.57 -16.22
N VAL A 202 2.04 12.06 -16.00
CA VAL A 202 2.40 10.67 -16.32
C VAL A 202 1.70 9.66 -15.41
N PHE A 203 1.80 9.80 -14.08
CA PHE A 203 1.16 8.89 -13.14
C PHE A 203 -0.38 8.90 -13.23
N ASN A 204 -1.00 10.08 -13.27
CA ASN A 204 -2.43 10.25 -13.52
C ASN A 204 -2.82 9.66 -14.87
N THR A 205 -2.03 9.82 -15.93
CA THR A 205 -2.32 9.15 -17.22
C THR A 205 -2.26 7.63 -17.09
N VAL A 206 -1.26 7.10 -16.39
CA VAL A 206 -1.11 5.65 -16.17
C VAL A 206 -2.25 5.10 -15.30
N MET A 207 -2.57 5.78 -14.20
CA MET A 207 -3.64 5.38 -13.29
C MET A 207 -5.02 5.59 -13.89
N GLN A 208 -5.21 6.63 -14.72
CA GLN A 208 -6.43 6.81 -15.49
C GLN A 208 -6.64 5.65 -16.44
N LYS A 209 -5.61 5.24 -17.22
CA LYS A 209 -5.71 4.05 -18.09
C LYS A 209 -6.03 2.78 -17.30
N SER A 210 -5.41 2.61 -16.13
CA SER A 210 -5.71 1.49 -15.24
C SER A 210 -7.17 1.55 -14.74
N ALA A 211 -7.63 2.71 -14.31
CA ALA A 211 -8.99 2.92 -13.82
C ALA A 211 -10.02 2.72 -14.93
N ASP A 212 -9.75 3.21 -16.15
CA ASP A 212 -10.59 3.03 -17.33
C ASP A 212 -10.81 1.54 -17.60
N TYR A 213 -9.74 0.74 -17.60
CA TYR A 213 -9.79 -0.70 -17.81
C TYR A 213 -10.54 -1.44 -16.68
N LEU A 214 -10.29 -1.07 -15.43
CA LEU A 214 -10.97 -1.72 -14.29
C LEU A 214 -12.46 -1.38 -14.24
N LEU A 215 -12.81 -0.12 -14.50
CA LEU A 215 -14.20 0.34 -14.51
C LEU A 215 -14.97 -0.14 -15.75
N SER A 216 -14.32 -0.37 -16.89
CA SER A 216 -14.99 -0.96 -18.06
C SER A 216 -15.49 -2.39 -17.80
N ASN A 217 -14.89 -3.07 -16.82
CA ASN A 217 -15.31 -4.39 -16.36
C ASN A 217 -16.39 -4.36 -15.26
N LEU A 218 -16.85 -3.16 -14.86
CA LEU A 218 -17.88 -2.97 -13.83
C LEU A 218 -19.12 -2.26 -14.38
N THR A 219 -20.29 -2.73 -13.97
CA THR A 219 -21.55 -2.02 -14.22
C THR A 219 -21.81 -1.04 -13.08
N TYR A 220 -22.03 0.24 -13.39
CA TYR A 220 -22.39 1.25 -12.38
C TYR A 220 -23.61 0.80 -11.56
N ASN A 221 -23.47 0.86 -10.23
CA ASN A 221 -24.53 0.55 -9.29
C ASN A 221 -24.37 1.43 -8.04
N GLU A 222 -25.34 2.32 -7.81
CA GLU A 222 -25.34 3.26 -6.67
C GLU A 222 -25.61 2.58 -5.31
N THR A 223 -26.12 1.35 -5.32
CA THR A 223 -26.43 0.59 -4.09
C THR A 223 -25.24 -0.22 -3.58
N ASP A 224 -24.24 -0.49 -4.44
CA ASP A 224 -23.00 -1.12 -4.03
C ASP A 224 -21.99 -0.01 -3.69
N GLU A 225 -21.69 0.13 -2.40
CA GLU A 225 -20.82 1.18 -1.87
C GLU A 225 -19.45 1.22 -2.58
N LYS A 226 -18.88 0.06 -2.92
CA LYS A 226 -17.56 -0.01 -3.55
C LYS A 226 -17.62 0.41 -5.01
N ILE A 227 -18.64 -0.02 -5.75
CA ILE A 227 -18.86 0.43 -7.13
C ILE A 227 -19.13 1.93 -7.15
N PHE A 228 -20.04 2.41 -6.30
CA PHE A 228 -20.35 3.83 -6.19
C PHE A 228 -19.10 4.66 -5.89
N ASN A 229 -18.30 4.26 -4.90
CA ASN A 229 -17.06 4.96 -4.56
C ASN A 229 -16.03 4.87 -5.69
N ALA A 230 -15.92 3.76 -6.41
CA ALA A 230 -15.03 3.65 -7.57
C ALA A 230 -15.33 4.70 -8.64
N PHE A 231 -16.60 4.83 -9.03
CA PHE A 231 -17.03 5.82 -10.03
C PHE A 231 -17.00 7.25 -9.48
N LYS A 232 -17.30 7.46 -8.18
CA LYS A 232 -17.18 8.76 -7.51
C LYS A 232 -15.74 9.26 -7.53
N GLU A 233 -14.78 8.45 -7.07
CA GLU A 233 -13.36 8.82 -7.04
C GLU A 233 -12.81 9.02 -8.45
N TYR A 234 -13.26 8.24 -9.43
CA TYR A 234 -12.88 8.44 -10.84
C TYR A 234 -13.29 9.82 -11.34
N ASN A 235 -14.53 10.24 -11.06
CA ASN A 235 -15.04 11.57 -11.46
C ASN A 235 -14.31 12.71 -10.75
N LEU A 236 -13.69 12.46 -9.60
CA LEU A 236 -12.82 13.39 -8.88
C LEU A 236 -11.37 13.37 -9.37
N SER A 237 -11.05 12.59 -10.42
CA SER A 237 -9.68 12.34 -10.91
C SER A 237 -8.76 11.65 -9.90
N HIS A 238 -9.31 11.01 -8.86
CA HIS A 238 -8.56 10.19 -7.89
C HIS A 238 -8.41 8.75 -8.43
N TYR A 239 -7.69 8.61 -9.56
CA TYR A 239 -7.69 7.37 -10.36
C TYR A 239 -7.11 6.13 -9.63
N TYR A 240 -6.21 6.33 -8.68
CA TYR A 240 -5.71 5.23 -7.84
C TYR A 240 -6.81 4.71 -6.91
N SER A 241 -7.45 5.62 -6.17
CA SER A 241 -8.57 5.28 -5.28
C SER A 241 -9.71 4.64 -6.05
N ALA A 242 -10.04 5.18 -7.24
CA ALA A 242 -11.00 4.58 -8.15
C ALA A 242 -10.63 3.14 -8.54
N SER A 243 -9.38 2.89 -8.93
CA SER A 243 -8.85 1.56 -9.25
C SER A 243 -8.94 0.60 -8.05
N SER A 244 -8.63 1.07 -6.85
CA SER A 244 -8.66 0.27 -5.61
C SER A 244 -10.09 -0.14 -5.24
N TYR A 245 -11.04 0.80 -5.31
CA TYR A 245 -12.46 0.51 -5.12
C TYR A 245 -12.99 -0.44 -6.21
N ALA A 246 -12.60 -0.23 -7.47
CA ALA A 246 -12.99 -1.10 -8.58
C ALA A 246 -12.52 -2.54 -8.35
N VAL A 247 -11.25 -2.76 -8.05
CA VAL A 247 -10.70 -4.10 -7.71
C VAL A 247 -11.48 -4.74 -6.55
N SER A 248 -11.78 -3.96 -5.51
CA SER A 248 -12.51 -4.46 -4.34
C SER A 248 -13.96 -4.84 -4.66
N ALA A 249 -14.61 -4.12 -5.57
CA ALA A 249 -15.93 -4.46 -6.08
C ALA A 249 -15.90 -5.71 -6.96
N MET A 250 -14.90 -5.82 -7.85
CA MET A 250 -14.71 -6.98 -8.72
C MET A 250 -14.50 -8.27 -7.92
N ILE A 251 -13.73 -8.21 -6.82
CA ILE A 251 -13.54 -9.37 -5.94
C ILE A 251 -14.89 -9.83 -5.40
N LEU A 252 -15.69 -8.91 -4.84
CA LEU A 252 -17.01 -9.25 -4.32
C LEU A 252 -17.94 -9.80 -5.41
N ASP A 253 -17.94 -9.19 -6.60
CA ASP A 253 -18.73 -9.68 -7.73
C ASP A 253 -18.37 -11.11 -8.12
N LYS A 254 -17.07 -11.42 -8.25
CA LYS A 254 -16.58 -12.77 -8.54
C LYS A 254 -16.93 -13.77 -7.44
N GLN A 255 -16.81 -13.37 -6.17
CA GLN A 255 -17.20 -14.18 -5.03
C GLN A 255 -18.71 -14.49 -5.05
N ASN A 256 -19.54 -13.47 -5.26
CA ASN A 256 -21.01 -13.59 -5.32
C ASN A 256 -21.46 -14.45 -6.52
N LYS A 257 -20.85 -14.27 -7.69
CA LYS A 257 -21.09 -15.11 -8.87
C LYS A 257 -20.74 -16.57 -8.58
N CYS A 258 -19.57 -16.83 -8.00
CA CYS A 258 -19.17 -18.18 -7.60
C CYS A 258 -20.14 -18.80 -6.58
N MET A 259 -20.69 -17.99 -5.67
CA MET A 259 -21.70 -18.49 -4.72
C MET A 259 -22.97 -19.02 -5.40
N ASN A 260 -23.26 -18.60 -6.63
CA ASN A 260 -24.39 -19.12 -7.42
C ASN A 260 -24.04 -20.38 -8.24
N TYR A 261 -22.78 -20.79 -8.31
CA TYR A 261 -22.32 -21.95 -9.08
C TYR A 261 -22.67 -23.29 -8.41
N THR A 262 -22.89 -24.33 -9.19
CA THR A 262 -22.85 -25.71 -8.73
C THR A 262 -21.43 -26.11 -8.31
N TRP A 263 -21.29 -27.21 -7.56
CA TRP A 263 -19.96 -27.68 -7.16
C TRP A 263 -19.04 -27.99 -8.35
N ASP A 264 -19.58 -28.55 -9.42
CA ASP A 264 -18.82 -28.82 -10.64
C ASP A 264 -18.35 -27.52 -11.30
N GLU A 265 -19.19 -26.49 -11.30
CA GLU A 265 -18.83 -25.16 -11.81
C GLU A 265 -17.78 -24.46 -10.93
N VAL A 266 -17.81 -24.63 -9.59
CA VAL A 266 -16.74 -24.13 -8.70
C VAL A 266 -15.41 -24.81 -9.00
N VAL A 267 -15.40 -26.13 -9.23
CA VAL A 267 -14.19 -26.88 -9.59
C VAL A 267 -13.66 -26.47 -10.97
N LYS A 268 -14.55 -26.25 -11.95
CA LYS A 268 -14.18 -25.69 -13.26
C LYS A 268 -13.61 -24.28 -13.13
N TYR A 269 -14.25 -23.42 -12.33
CA TYR A 269 -13.79 -22.07 -12.09
C TYR A 269 -12.38 -22.05 -11.49
N LYS A 270 -12.10 -22.90 -10.48
CA LYS A 270 -10.74 -23.09 -9.98
C LYS A 270 -9.76 -23.51 -11.08
N SER A 271 -10.15 -24.45 -11.93
CA SER A 271 -9.27 -24.95 -12.99
C SER A 271 -8.89 -23.85 -13.98
N LYS A 272 -9.84 -22.98 -14.34
CA LYS A 272 -9.59 -21.77 -15.14
C LYS A 272 -8.59 -20.84 -14.45
N VAL A 273 -8.82 -20.50 -13.18
CA VAL A 273 -7.93 -19.60 -12.42
C VAL A 273 -6.50 -20.16 -12.33
N VAL A 274 -6.35 -21.48 -12.21
CA VAL A 274 -5.03 -22.15 -12.24
C VAL A 274 -4.36 -22.05 -13.61
N GLU A 275 -5.12 -22.20 -14.69
CA GLU A 275 -4.61 -22.04 -16.05
C GLU A 275 -4.13 -20.61 -16.31
N ASP A 276 -4.94 -19.61 -15.94
CA ASP A 276 -4.61 -18.20 -16.04
C ASP A 276 -3.34 -17.86 -15.24
N TYR A 277 -3.18 -18.43 -14.04
CA TYR A 277 -1.98 -18.29 -13.22
C TYR A 277 -0.72 -18.75 -13.96
N PHE A 278 -0.73 -19.96 -14.55
CA PHE A 278 0.44 -20.50 -15.23
C PHE A 278 0.78 -19.73 -16.51
N LYS A 279 -0.24 -19.27 -17.23
CA LYS A 279 -0.06 -18.40 -18.41
C LYS A 279 0.62 -17.09 -18.03
N LEU A 280 0.06 -16.36 -17.05
CA LEU A 280 0.63 -15.09 -16.59
C LEU A 280 2.02 -15.25 -15.98
N LYS A 281 2.26 -16.36 -15.27
CA LYS A 281 3.59 -16.69 -14.76
C LYS A 281 4.59 -16.84 -15.88
N HIS A 282 4.24 -17.57 -16.94
CA HIS A 282 5.09 -17.74 -18.11
C HIS A 282 5.38 -16.39 -18.78
N ASP A 283 4.35 -15.57 -18.97
CA ASP A 283 4.47 -14.25 -19.60
C ASP A 283 5.39 -13.34 -18.78
N LEU A 284 5.25 -13.31 -17.45
CA LEU A 284 6.13 -12.56 -16.54
C LEU A 284 7.57 -13.07 -16.57
N ASP A 285 7.77 -14.39 -16.50
CA ASP A 285 9.10 -15.02 -16.54
C ASP A 285 9.80 -14.79 -17.91
N SER A 286 9.04 -14.42 -18.95
CA SER A 286 9.55 -14.12 -20.29
C SER A 286 9.91 -12.64 -20.53
N VAL A 287 9.64 -11.76 -19.56
CA VAL A 287 9.95 -10.33 -19.70
C VAL A 287 11.45 -10.12 -19.85
N SER A 288 11.83 -9.38 -20.88
CA SER A 288 13.21 -8.95 -21.15
C SER A 288 13.27 -7.42 -21.24
N GLY A 289 14.43 -6.82 -20.97
CA GLY A 289 14.59 -5.34 -21.00
C GLY A 289 14.16 -4.64 -19.72
N VAL A 290 14.51 -5.19 -18.55
CA VAL A 290 14.39 -4.49 -17.25
C VAL A 290 15.49 -3.44 -17.17
N ASP A 291 15.25 -2.28 -17.77
CA ASP A 291 16.28 -1.26 -18.02
C ASP A 291 16.29 -0.16 -16.96
N SER A 292 15.31 -0.15 -16.04
CA SER A 292 15.18 0.85 -14.98
C SER A 292 14.72 0.26 -13.65
N LEU A 293 14.98 1.00 -12.57
CA LEU A 293 14.47 0.67 -11.24
C LEU A 293 12.93 0.59 -11.24
N THR A 294 12.27 1.44 -12.02
CA THR A 294 10.81 1.44 -12.19
C THR A 294 10.31 0.17 -12.88
N ASP A 295 11.00 -0.31 -13.92
CA ASP A 295 10.63 -1.58 -14.57
C ASP A 295 10.77 -2.76 -13.59
N PHE A 296 11.81 -2.74 -12.75
CA PHE A 296 11.99 -3.74 -11.69
C PHE A 296 10.88 -3.66 -10.63
N GLU A 297 10.50 -2.46 -10.19
CA GLU A 297 9.45 -2.23 -9.20
C GLU A 297 8.08 -2.71 -9.71
N ILE A 298 7.73 -2.41 -10.96
CA ILE A 298 6.49 -2.88 -11.57
C ILE A 298 6.48 -4.40 -11.65
N LEU A 299 7.58 -5.03 -12.06
CA LEU A 299 7.68 -6.49 -12.09
C LEU A 299 7.58 -7.10 -10.70
N ALA A 300 8.21 -6.50 -9.69
CA ALA A 300 8.10 -6.94 -8.32
C ALA A 300 6.65 -6.92 -7.82
N ILE A 301 5.90 -5.86 -8.13
CA ILE A 301 4.46 -5.77 -7.82
C ILE A 301 3.68 -6.86 -8.57
N ALA A 302 3.95 -7.09 -9.85
CA ALA A 302 3.28 -8.12 -10.63
C ALA A 302 3.54 -9.53 -10.05
N TYR A 303 4.77 -9.84 -9.65
CA TYR A 303 5.09 -11.11 -8.99
C TYR A 303 4.44 -11.25 -7.61
N ASP A 304 4.33 -10.17 -6.85
CA ASP A 304 3.64 -10.17 -5.55
C ASP A 304 2.16 -10.55 -5.72
N ARG A 305 1.48 -9.95 -6.71
CA ARG A 305 0.09 -10.28 -7.07
C ARG A 305 -0.06 -11.72 -7.55
N LEU A 306 0.89 -12.20 -8.32
CA LEU A 306 0.92 -13.60 -8.78
C LEU A 306 1.07 -14.57 -7.59
N TYR A 307 1.92 -14.24 -6.61
CA TYR A 307 2.10 -15.03 -5.39
C TYR A 307 0.85 -15.01 -4.49
N GLU A 308 0.22 -13.84 -4.30
CA GLU A 308 -1.05 -13.73 -3.59
C GLU A 308 -2.14 -14.62 -4.22
N ALA A 309 -2.21 -14.66 -5.55
CA ALA A 309 -3.15 -15.52 -6.27
C ALA A 309 -2.85 -17.01 -6.04
N ASP A 310 -1.58 -17.45 -6.09
CA ASP A 310 -1.18 -18.84 -5.83
C ASP A 310 -1.60 -19.31 -4.43
N GLU A 311 -1.34 -18.48 -3.40
CA GLU A 311 -1.76 -18.80 -2.03
C GLU A 311 -3.28 -18.93 -1.92
N MET A 312 -4.05 -18.06 -2.57
CA MET A 312 -5.51 -18.16 -2.58
C MET A 312 -6.02 -19.36 -3.39
N ILE A 313 -5.36 -19.76 -4.47
CA ILE A 313 -5.66 -21.01 -5.21
C ILE A 313 -5.45 -22.23 -4.29
N LYS A 314 -4.41 -22.24 -3.46
CA LYS A 314 -4.16 -23.30 -2.47
C LYS A 314 -5.25 -23.33 -1.39
N GLU A 315 -5.64 -22.18 -0.86
CA GLU A 315 -6.74 -22.09 0.11
C GLU A 315 -8.09 -22.53 -0.49
N ALA A 316 -8.39 -22.11 -1.72
CA ALA A 316 -9.56 -22.60 -2.45
C ALA A 316 -9.54 -24.13 -2.60
N SER A 317 -8.37 -24.71 -2.87
CA SER A 317 -8.21 -26.16 -2.96
C SER A 317 -8.53 -26.88 -1.65
N LYS A 318 -8.06 -26.34 -0.53
CA LYS A 318 -8.38 -26.87 0.81
C LYS A 318 -9.87 -26.75 1.11
N ALA A 319 -10.47 -25.60 0.80
CA ALA A 319 -11.89 -25.34 1.01
C ALA A 319 -12.80 -26.26 0.18
N ILE A 320 -12.45 -26.50 -1.09
CA ILE A 320 -13.16 -27.46 -1.96
C ILE A 320 -13.09 -28.87 -1.38
N ASN A 321 -11.90 -29.32 -0.94
CA ASN A 321 -11.74 -30.65 -0.32
C ASN A 321 -12.53 -30.78 0.99
N ALA A 322 -12.69 -29.67 1.73
CA ALA A 322 -13.49 -29.60 2.94
C ALA A 322 -15.00 -29.39 2.67
N LEU A 323 -15.43 -29.34 1.41
CA LEU A 323 -16.81 -29.03 1.00
C LEU A 323 -17.33 -27.70 1.55
N ASN A 324 -16.44 -26.73 1.77
CA ASN A 324 -16.78 -25.38 2.19
C ASN A 324 -16.84 -24.44 0.97
N LYS A 325 -18.02 -24.34 0.36
CA LYS A 325 -18.23 -23.54 -0.86
C LYS A 325 -17.98 -22.04 -0.63
N SER A 326 -18.38 -21.52 0.52
CA SER A 326 -18.21 -20.10 0.84
C SER A 326 -16.73 -19.72 0.85
N ALA A 327 -15.91 -20.48 1.59
CA ALA A 327 -14.47 -20.24 1.64
C ALA A 327 -13.80 -20.47 0.28
N ALA A 328 -14.25 -21.48 -0.49
CA ALA A 328 -13.73 -21.72 -1.83
C ALA A 328 -14.00 -20.52 -2.75
N CYS A 329 -15.22 -20.01 -2.77
CA CYS A 329 -15.59 -18.87 -3.60
C CYS A 329 -14.92 -17.57 -3.15
N GLU A 330 -14.74 -17.37 -1.84
CA GLU A 330 -14.00 -16.24 -1.28
C GLU A 330 -12.56 -16.20 -1.83
N SER A 331 -11.83 -17.31 -1.68
CA SER A 331 -10.46 -17.42 -2.16
C SER A 331 -10.35 -17.37 -3.69
N LEU A 332 -11.25 -18.03 -4.43
CA LEU A 332 -11.23 -18.01 -5.90
C LEU A 332 -11.54 -16.63 -6.48
N GLY A 333 -12.52 -15.91 -5.93
CA GLY A 333 -12.83 -14.56 -6.38
C GLY A 333 -11.68 -13.59 -6.14
N TYR A 334 -10.97 -13.73 -5.02
CA TYR A 334 -9.76 -12.94 -4.77
C TYR A 334 -8.63 -13.31 -5.74
N ALA A 335 -8.36 -14.60 -5.93
CA ALA A 335 -7.31 -15.08 -6.81
C ALA A 335 -7.51 -14.61 -8.26
N ASP A 336 -8.71 -14.77 -8.82
CA ASP A 336 -9.05 -14.38 -10.20
C ASP A 336 -8.78 -12.88 -10.42
N VAL A 337 -9.26 -12.02 -9.52
CA VAL A 337 -9.03 -10.57 -9.65
C VAL A 337 -7.55 -10.21 -9.47
N ARG A 338 -6.81 -10.92 -8.61
CA ARG A 338 -5.36 -10.69 -8.48
C ARG A 338 -4.60 -11.02 -9.75
N LEU A 339 -4.92 -12.13 -10.40
CA LEU A 339 -4.36 -12.48 -11.72
C LEU A 339 -4.68 -11.41 -12.76
N MET A 340 -5.90 -10.88 -12.77
CA MET A 340 -6.26 -9.77 -13.65
C MET A 340 -5.42 -8.51 -13.35
N THR A 341 -5.11 -8.20 -12.09
CA THR A 341 -4.21 -7.07 -11.77
C THR A 341 -2.75 -7.32 -12.16
N VAL A 342 -2.28 -8.59 -12.17
CA VAL A 342 -0.93 -8.92 -12.70
C VAL A 342 -0.81 -8.44 -14.14
N TYR A 343 -1.84 -8.66 -14.96
CA TYR A 343 -1.87 -8.22 -16.35
C TYR A 343 -1.78 -6.69 -16.47
N THR A 344 -2.51 -5.95 -15.63
CA THR A 344 -2.45 -4.48 -15.61
C THR A 344 -1.01 -4.00 -15.41
N TRP A 345 -0.29 -4.55 -14.43
CA TRP A 345 1.11 -4.19 -14.17
C TRP A 345 2.06 -4.69 -15.26
N TYR A 346 1.90 -5.92 -15.74
CA TYR A 346 2.69 -6.48 -16.84
C TYR A 346 2.61 -5.61 -18.11
N SER A 347 1.41 -5.13 -18.46
CA SER A 347 1.19 -4.28 -19.63
C SER A 347 1.92 -2.95 -19.56
N MET A 348 2.22 -2.45 -18.36
CA MET A 348 2.97 -1.21 -18.14
C MET A 348 4.47 -1.38 -18.44
N VAL A 349 5.03 -2.56 -18.14
CA VAL A 349 6.45 -2.88 -18.43
C VAL A 349 6.66 -3.14 -19.91
N ASN A 350 5.70 -3.79 -20.58
CA ASN A 350 5.82 -4.18 -21.99
C ASN A 350 5.48 -3.05 -23.00
N ARG A 351 5.46 -1.79 -22.54
CA ARG A 351 5.35 -0.54 -23.33
C ARG A 351 4.47 -0.62 -24.60
N GLY A 352 3.24 -1.14 -24.48
CA GLY A 352 2.18 -0.86 -25.46
C GLY A 352 1.68 -1.99 -26.38
N ASN A 353 2.08 -3.24 -26.21
CA ASN A 353 1.34 -4.35 -26.86
C ASN A 353 0.23 -4.88 -25.94
N LEU A 354 -0.83 -4.09 -25.77
CA LEU A 354 -2.12 -4.59 -25.29
C LEU A 354 -2.79 -5.35 -26.44
N SER A 355 -2.57 -6.66 -26.54
CA SER A 355 -3.41 -7.53 -27.35
C SER A 355 -3.72 -8.80 -26.56
N PHE A 356 -4.87 -8.80 -25.90
CA PHE A 356 -5.62 -10.03 -25.66
C PHE A 356 -7.06 -9.78 -26.07
N ASP A 357 -7.61 -10.70 -26.86
CA ASP A 357 -9.01 -10.71 -27.28
C ASP A 357 -9.83 -11.18 -26.06
N GLU A 358 -10.61 -10.29 -25.46
CA GLU A 358 -11.44 -10.61 -24.28
C GLU A 358 -12.38 -11.80 -24.54
N ASP A 359 -12.70 -12.07 -25.81
CA ASP A 359 -13.55 -13.17 -26.25
C ASP A 359 -12.90 -14.57 -26.11
N GLU A 360 -11.56 -14.68 -26.02
CA GLU A 360 -10.87 -15.96 -25.80
C GLU A 360 -10.91 -16.42 -24.32
N LEU A 361 -11.07 -15.50 -23.36
CA LEU A 361 -11.17 -15.84 -21.92
C LEU A 361 -12.58 -16.22 -21.46
N TYR A 362 -13.59 -16.02 -22.31
CA TYR A 362 -15.00 -16.29 -22.00
C TYR A 362 -15.72 -17.20 -23.02
N SER A 363 -15.01 -17.80 -23.98
CA SER A 363 -15.57 -18.81 -24.89
C SER A 363 -15.18 -20.24 -24.52
N SER A 364 -15.80 -20.78 -23.46
CA SER A 364 -16.40 -22.14 -23.44
C SER A 364 -17.13 -22.44 -22.13
#